data_AF-A0A417GKR6-F1
#
_entry.id   AF-A0A417GKR6-F1
#
_cell.length_a   1.000
_cell.length_b   1.000
_cell.length_c   1.000
_cell.angle_alpha   90.00
_cell.angle_beta   90.00
_cell.angle_gamma   90.00
#
_symmetry.space_group_name_H-M   'P 1'
#
loop_
_entity.id
_entity.type
_entity.pdbx_description
1 polymer ?
#
loop_
_entity_poly.entity_id
_entity_poly.type
_entity_poly.pdbx_seq_one_letter_code
_entity_poly.pdbx_strand_id
1 'polypeptide(L)'
;MIMTDTNLVKKYYSGETAKNEIKTYDATLEDNGYGSVVLAISRDALDEWLKAIENNDENMMNSMVEGGKIALEGNGTKVYVKDVGIAVTKVELLEGANKGAIAYVMSEQVEMK
;
A
#
# COMPACT_ATOMS: atom_id res chain seq x y z
N MET A 1 38.10 35.16 7.08
CA MET A 1 37.31 35.08 5.83
C MET A 1 36.54 33.77 5.88
N ILE A 2 35.29 33.81 6.35
CA ILE A 2 34.44 32.62 6.49
C ILE A 2 33.70 32.48 5.16
N MET A 3 34.20 31.62 4.27
CA MET A 3 33.48 31.25 3.06
C MET A 3 32.24 30.47 3.48
N THR A 4 31.08 31.08 3.26
CA THR A 4 29.77 30.58 3.67
C THR A 4 29.41 29.37 2.79
N ASP A 5 29.08 28.25 3.43
CA ASP A 5 28.59 26.98 2.87
C ASP A 5 27.26 27.09 2.09
N THR A 6 26.94 28.26 1.54
CA THR A 6 25.67 28.54 0.86
C THR A 6 25.59 27.91 -0.54
N ASN A 7 26.73 27.48 -1.11
CA ASN A 7 26.76 26.88 -2.46
C ASN A 7 26.54 25.36 -2.47
N LEU A 8 26.68 24.66 -1.34
CA LEU A 8 26.35 23.23 -1.27
C LEU A 8 24.83 23.01 -1.16
N VAL A 9 24.12 23.92 -0.51
CA VAL A 9 22.67 23.80 -0.33
C VAL A 9 21.91 23.99 -1.65
N LYS A 10 22.35 24.86 -2.56
CA LYS A 10 21.58 25.09 -3.80
C LYS A 10 21.63 23.94 -4.82
N LYS A 11 22.63 23.05 -4.76
CA LYS A 11 22.78 21.96 -5.75
C LYS A 11 21.99 20.69 -5.38
N TYR A 12 21.60 20.53 -4.12
CA TYR A 12 20.76 19.42 -3.66
C TYR A 12 19.25 19.70 -3.76
N TYR A 13 18.85 20.96 -3.90
CA TYR A 13 17.43 21.37 -3.96
C TYR A 13 16.95 21.75 -5.37
N SER A 14 17.82 21.65 -6.39
CA SER A 14 17.47 21.95 -7.79
C SER A 14 17.26 20.70 -8.66
N GLY A 15 17.13 19.53 -8.05
CA GLY A 15 16.69 18.31 -8.72
C GLY A 15 15.27 18.00 -8.24
N GLU A 16 14.29 18.26 -9.09
CA GLU A 16 12.89 17.86 -8.97
C GLU A 16 12.36 17.80 -7.53
N THR A 17 11.76 18.90 -7.07
CA THR A 17 10.81 18.84 -5.97
C THR A 17 9.65 17.93 -6.37
N ALA A 18 9.84 16.62 -6.23
CA ALA A 18 8.78 15.73 -5.80
C ALA A 18 8.23 16.42 -4.56
N LYS A 19 7.03 16.99 -4.69
CA LYS A 19 6.33 17.62 -3.57
C LYS A 19 6.36 16.60 -2.45
N ASN A 20 7.15 16.87 -1.41
CA ASN A 20 6.97 16.21 -0.12
C ASN A 20 5.64 16.73 0.43
N GLU A 21 4.53 16.30 -0.19
CA GLU A 21 3.24 16.32 0.48
C GLU A 21 3.44 15.48 1.72
N ILE A 22 3.36 16.13 2.87
CA ILE A 22 3.29 15.44 4.15
C ILE A 22 1.96 14.68 4.10
N LYS A 23 1.99 13.44 3.60
CA LYS A 23 0.83 12.57 3.58
C LYS A 23 0.55 12.14 5.02
N THR A 24 -0.50 12.70 5.59
CA THR A 24 -1.12 12.14 6.78
C THR A 24 -1.81 10.83 6.40
N TYR A 25 -1.88 9.88 7.33
CA TYR A 25 -2.64 8.65 7.10
C TYR A 25 -4.14 8.95 7.22
N ASP A 26 -4.94 8.36 6.33
CA ASP A 26 -6.39 8.50 6.32
C ASP A 26 -7.08 7.30 6.99
N ALA A 27 -6.42 6.14 6.97
CA ALA A 27 -6.97 4.88 7.45
C ALA A 27 -5.88 3.93 7.96
N THR A 28 -6.32 2.89 8.68
CA THR A 28 -5.51 1.71 9.04
C THR A 28 -6.09 0.46 8.37
N LEU A 29 -5.20 -0.48 8.06
CA LEU A 29 -5.60 -1.79 7.56
C LEU A 29 -5.94 -2.72 8.71
N GLU A 30 -7.14 -3.30 8.69
CA GLU A 30 -7.63 -4.23 9.70
C GLU A 30 -7.84 -5.62 9.11
N ASP A 31 -7.25 -6.64 9.74
CA ASP A 31 -7.32 -8.02 9.25
C ASP A 31 -8.67 -8.69 9.50
N ASN A 32 -9.57 -8.06 10.29
CA ASN A 32 -10.87 -8.57 10.70
C ASN A 32 -10.88 -10.03 11.20
N GLY A 33 -9.79 -10.46 11.86
CA GLY A 33 -9.64 -11.81 12.39
C GLY A 33 -9.12 -12.85 11.38
N TYR A 34 -8.74 -12.43 10.17
CA TYR A 34 -8.15 -13.29 9.14
C TYR A 34 -6.61 -13.40 9.23
N GLY A 35 -5.99 -12.73 10.21
CA GLY A 35 -4.56 -12.81 10.53
C GLY A 35 -3.63 -12.02 9.61
N SER A 36 -4.10 -11.57 8.43
CA SER A 36 -3.38 -10.65 7.55
C SER A 36 -4.33 -9.91 6.60
N VAL A 37 -3.91 -8.74 6.14
CA VAL A 37 -4.63 -7.95 5.13
C VAL A 37 -4.06 -8.23 3.75
N VAL A 38 -4.93 -8.53 2.79
CA VAL A 38 -4.56 -8.87 1.42
C VAL A 38 -4.44 -7.60 0.59
N LEU A 39 -3.25 -7.38 0.03
CA LEU A 39 -2.96 -6.28 -0.87
C LEU A 39 -2.79 -6.81 -2.29
N ALA A 40 -3.63 -6.37 -3.21
CA ALA A 40 -3.52 -6.74 -4.61
C ALA A 40 -2.89 -5.61 -5.44
N ILE A 41 -1.99 -5.96 -6.36
CA ILE A 41 -1.38 -4.97 -7.28
C ILE A 41 -2.40 -4.38 -8.28
N SER A 42 -3.53 -5.08 -8.48
CA SER A 42 -4.61 -4.70 -9.40
C SER A 42 -5.95 -5.27 -8.93
N ARG A 43 -7.06 -4.75 -9.46
CA ARG A 43 -8.40 -5.32 -9.22
C ARG A 43 -8.50 -6.76 -9.74
N ASP A 44 -7.95 -7.04 -10.92
CA ASP A 44 -7.97 -8.39 -11.50
C ASP A 44 -7.24 -9.40 -10.61
N ALA A 45 -6.11 -9.01 -10.02
CA ALA A 45 -5.40 -9.84 -9.05
C ALA A 45 -6.22 -10.08 -7.76
N LEU A 46 -7.01 -9.10 -7.32
CA LEU A 46 -7.90 -9.28 -6.18
C LEU A 46 -9.04 -10.26 -6.52
N ASP A 47 -9.63 -10.13 -7.70
CA ASP A 47 -10.70 -11.03 -8.17
C ASP A 47 -10.19 -12.47 -8.36
N GLU A 48 -8.98 -12.63 -8.92
CA GLU A 48 -8.29 -13.94 -9.01
C GLU A 48 -8.07 -14.55 -7.64
N TRP A 49 -7.65 -13.75 -6.65
CA TRP A 49 -7.44 -14.20 -5.28
C TRP A 49 -8.75 -14.64 -4.60
N LEU A 50 -9.82 -13.86 -4.76
CA LEU A 50 -11.14 -14.20 -4.24
C LEU A 50 -11.66 -15.51 -4.85
N LYS A 51 -11.47 -15.71 -6.16
CA LYS A 51 -11.80 -16.99 -6.82
C LYS A 51 -10.96 -18.15 -6.30
N ALA A 52 -9.68 -17.93 -6.02
CA ALA A 52 -8.82 -18.97 -5.46
C ALA A 52 -9.30 -19.38 -4.05
N ILE A 53 -9.72 -18.41 -3.22
CA ILE A 53 -10.35 -18.67 -1.92
C ILE A 53 -11.65 -19.48 -2.08
N GLU A 54 -12.55 -19.03 -2.96
CA GLU A 54 -13.85 -19.69 -3.18
C GLU A 54 -13.68 -21.16 -3.60
N ASN A 55 -12.65 -21.45 -4.39
CA ASN A 55 -12.34 -22.80 -4.85
C ASN A 55 -11.45 -23.62 -3.91
N ASN A 56 -11.01 -23.06 -2.77
CA ASN A 56 -9.98 -23.64 -1.91
C ASN A 56 -8.70 -24.04 -2.68
N ASP A 57 -8.29 -23.22 -3.67
CA ASP A 57 -7.11 -23.47 -4.49
C ASP A 57 -5.85 -22.86 -3.84
N GLU A 58 -5.29 -23.59 -2.89
CA GLU A 58 -4.07 -23.18 -2.18
C GLU A 58 -2.87 -22.99 -3.10
N ASN A 59 -2.77 -23.77 -4.18
CA ASN A 59 -1.66 -23.66 -5.14
C ASN A 59 -1.74 -22.33 -5.88
N MET A 60 -2.95 -21.95 -6.31
CA MET A 60 -3.16 -20.66 -6.96
C MET A 60 -2.87 -19.51 -6.00
N MET A 61 -3.39 -19.56 -4.76
CA MET A 61 -3.09 -18.55 -3.74
C MET A 61 -1.58 -18.38 -3.53
N ASN A 62 -0.86 -19.48 -3.29
CA ASN A 62 0.60 -19.44 -3.11
C ASN A 62 1.32 -18.87 -4.34
N SER A 63 0.92 -19.27 -5.55
CA SER A 63 1.53 -18.76 -6.79
C SER A 63 1.34 -17.25 -6.98
N MET A 64 0.23 -16.69 -6.49
CA MET A 64 -0.05 -15.26 -6.57
C MET A 64 0.80 -14.46 -5.58
N VAL A 65 1.06 -15.01 -4.39
CA VAL A 65 1.98 -14.43 -3.40
C VAL A 65 3.41 -14.49 -3.92
N GLU A 66 3.87 -15.65 -4.36
CA GLU A 66 5.24 -15.83 -4.90
C GLU A 66 5.48 -15.00 -6.17
N GLY A 67 4.43 -14.85 -6.99
CA GLY A 67 4.45 -14.02 -8.20
C GLY A 67 4.33 -12.51 -7.94
N GLY A 68 4.18 -12.07 -6.69
CA GLY A 68 4.04 -10.66 -6.31
C GLY A 68 2.75 -10.00 -6.79
N LYS A 69 1.73 -10.79 -7.17
CA LYS A 69 0.39 -10.29 -7.48
C LYS A 69 -0.36 -9.86 -6.23
N ILE A 70 -0.10 -10.57 -5.13
CA ILE A 70 -0.65 -10.33 -3.81
C ILE A 70 0.50 -10.16 -2.81
N ALA A 71 0.35 -9.22 -1.89
CA ALA A 71 1.15 -9.12 -0.69
C ALA A 71 0.25 -9.21 0.53
N LEU A 72 0.81 -9.65 1.65
CA LEU A 72 0.15 -9.66 2.94
C LEU A 72 0.76 -8.57 3.80
N GLU A 73 -0.08 -7.78 4.45
CA GLU A 73 0.36 -6.79 5.44
C GLU A 73 -0.25 -7.05 6.81
N GLY A 74 0.45 -6.55 7.83
CA GLY A 74 0.04 -6.69 9.21
C GLY A 74 -1.11 -5.76 9.58
N ASN A 75 -1.82 -6.15 10.65
CA ASN A 75 -2.87 -5.33 11.24
C ASN A 75 -2.33 -3.97 11.73
N GLY A 76 -3.13 -2.91 11.61
CA GLY A 76 -2.82 -1.55 12.04
C GLY A 76 -1.92 -0.77 11.07
N THR A 77 -1.63 -1.32 9.89
CA THR A 77 -0.77 -0.67 8.89
C THR A 77 -1.42 0.61 8.40
N LYS A 78 -0.73 1.75 8.57
CA LYS A 78 -1.22 3.06 8.12
C LYS A 78 -1.15 3.20 6.61
N VAL A 79 -2.24 3.70 6.04
CA VAL A 79 -2.40 3.93 4.61
C VAL A 79 -2.95 5.32 4.30
N TYR A 80 -2.64 5.79 3.10
CA TYR A 80 -3.27 6.94 2.47
C TYR A 80 -4.30 6.45 1.45
N VAL A 81 -5.54 6.93 1.55
CA VAL A 81 -6.63 6.46 0.70
C VAL A 81 -6.65 7.27 -0.59
N LYS A 82 -6.41 6.59 -1.72
CA LYS A 82 -6.40 7.23 -3.04
C LYS A 82 -7.77 7.28 -3.71
N ASP A 83 -8.56 6.23 -3.50
CA ASP A 83 -9.89 6.09 -4.09
C ASP A 83 -10.72 5.11 -3.25
N VAL A 84 -11.96 5.48 -2.92
CA VAL A 84 -12.89 4.66 -2.14
C VAL A 84 -13.93 4.08 -3.09
N GLY A 85 -13.90 2.76 -3.25
CA GLY A 85 -14.95 2.02 -3.94
C GLY A 85 -15.87 1.29 -2.97
N ILE A 86 -17.01 0.82 -3.49
CA ILE A 86 -18.03 0.11 -2.69
C ILE A 86 -17.45 -1.14 -2.02
N ALA A 87 -16.72 -1.97 -2.77
CA ALA A 87 -16.14 -3.22 -2.28
C ALA A 87 -14.61 -3.20 -2.19
N VAL A 88 -13.96 -2.31 -2.97
CA VAL A 88 -12.50 -2.26 -3.09
C VAL A 88 -12.04 -0.82 -2.96
N THR A 89 -11.08 -0.59 -2.08
CA THR A 89 -10.42 0.70 -1.86
C THR A 89 -9.00 0.66 -2.42
N LYS A 90 -8.59 1.73 -3.09
CA LYS A 90 -7.21 1.91 -3.55
C LYS A 90 -6.44 2.70 -2.51
N VAL A 91 -5.34 2.14 -2.04
CA VAL A 91 -4.53 2.73 -0.97
C VAL A 91 -3.06 2.83 -1.36
N GLU A 92 -2.35 3.74 -0.72
CA GLU A 92 -0.88 3.79 -0.70
C GLU A 92 -0.38 3.49 0.71
N LEU A 93 0.54 2.55 0.83
CA LEU A 93 1.10 2.18 2.12
C LEU A 93 2.07 3.24 2.63
N LEU A 94 1.93 3.65 3.88
CA LEU A 94 2.79 4.66 4.50
C LEU A 94 3.88 4.05 5.40
N GLU A 95 3.73 2.78 5.75
CA GLU A 95 4.63 1.97 6.57
C GLU A 95 4.62 0.50 6.15
N GLY A 96 5.43 -0.34 6.81
CA GLY A 96 5.57 -1.76 6.47
C GLY A 96 6.64 -2.05 5.40
N ALA A 97 6.74 -3.32 5.02
CA ALA A 97 7.71 -3.79 4.03
C ALA A 97 7.39 -3.27 2.62
N ASN A 98 6.10 -3.04 2.33
CA ASN A 98 5.61 -2.55 1.05
C ASN A 98 5.36 -1.03 1.05
N LYS A 99 6.01 -0.27 1.93
CA LYS A 99 5.86 1.20 2.01
C LYS A 99 6.03 1.88 0.65
N GLY A 100 5.10 2.77 0.30
CA GLY A 100 5.05 3.50 -0.95
C GLY A 100 4.37 2.74 -2.09
N ALA A 101 4.07 1.45 -1.92
CA ALA A 101 3.31 0.70 -2.90
C ALA A 101 1.86 1.17 -2.95
N ILE A 102 1.27 1.08 -4.14
CA ILE A 102 -0.15 1.33 -4.38
C ILE A 102 -0.82 -0.01 -4.57
N ALA A 103 -1.84 -0.29 -3.77
CA ALA A 103 -2.54 -1.55 -3.80
C ALA A 103 -4.05 -1.36 -3.76
N TYR A 104 -4.76 -2.42 -4.13
CA TYR A 104 -6.19 -2.59 -4.00
C TYR A 104 -6.47 -3.52 -2.82
N VAL A 105 -7.36 -3.08 -1.94
CA VAL A 105 -7.71 -3.78 -0.70
C VAL A 105 -9.23 -3.85 -0.60
N MET A 106 -9.74 -4.92 0.00
CA MET A 106 -11.16 -5.01 0.33
C MET A 106 -11.56 -3.85 1.25
N SER A 107 -12.62 -3.11 0.91
CA SER A 107 -13.03 -1.92 1.68
C SER A 107 -13.37 -2.26 3.13
N GLU A 108 -13.81 -3.49 3.43
CA GLU A 108 -14.07 -3.94 4.80
C GLU A 108 -12.82 -4.03 5.68
N GLN A 109 -11.63 -4.13 5.07
CA GLN A 109 -10.34 -4.20 5.75
C GLN A 109 -9.69 -2.82 5.90
N VAL A 110 -10.42 -1.74 5.62
CA VAL A 110 -9.93 -0.36 5.72
C VAL A 110 -10.74 0.38 6.79
N GLU A 111 -10.13 0.63 7.94
CA GLU A 111 -10.73 1.42 9.01
C GLU A 111 -10.36 2.90 8.84
N MET A 112 -11.35 3.72 8.49
CA MET A 112 -11.19 5.16 8.32
C MET A 112 -11.05 5.85 9.69
N LYS A 113 -10.17 6.85 9.76
CA LYS A 113 -9.96 7.67 10.96
C LYS A 113 -11.05 8.74 11.18
#